data_AF-A0A3Q3LL40-F1
#
_entry.id   AF-A0A3Q3LL40-F1
#
_cell.length_a   1.000
_cell.length_b   1.000
_cell.length_c   1.000
_cell.angle_alpha   90.00
_cell.angle_beta   90.00
_cell.angle_gamma   90.00
#
_symmetry.space_group_name_H-M   'P 1'
#
loop_
_entity.id
_entity.type
_entity.pdbx_description
1 polymer ?
#
loop_
_entity_poly.entity_id
_entity_poly.type
_entity_poly.pdbx_seq_one_letter_code
_entity_poly.pdbx_strand_id
1 'polypeptide(L)'
;MLVDRHSSLLQTAGCFQYPDSLDDKKIIKDFMQWYIIYRNHFSIQRFKDGLSTLDVIHALEQHACVFKPFMCSSVEQLTSAALEEIFEVQLSEKGSTRRHEETRVLGFWRDYLLETEGLSLKDILIFATGLNTLPPSQIQPQPKLIFQSTSRFPVSSTCANTIKIPISKTYDQFKIDMDFGIQNSPGFGLY
;
A
#
# COMPACT_ATOMS: atom_id res chain seq x y z
N MET A 1 -13.49 35.65 9.08
CA MET A 1 -12.68 35.15 7.92
C MET A 1 -11.84 33.97 8.41
N LEU A 2 -11.34 33.05 7.57
CA LEU A 2 -10.70 31.75 7.95
C LEU A 2 -9.74 31.76 9.16
N VAL A 3 -9.13 32.92 9.46
CA VAL A 3 -8.28 33.20 10.62
C VAL A 3 -9.03 33.08 11.96
N ASP A 4 -10.29 33.53 12.06
CA ASP A 4 -11.07 33.49 13.32
C ASP A 4 -11.41 32.06 13.76
N ARG A 5 -11.55 31.14 12.80
CA ARG A 5 -11.93 29.74 13.07
C ARG A 5 -10.77 28.93 13.66
N HIS A 6 -9.52 29.38 13.50
CA HIS A 6 -8.32 28.65 13.94
C HIS A 6 -7.37 29.47 14.83
N SER A 7 -7.77 30.69 15.23
CA SER A 7 -6.95 31.58 16.07
C SER A 7 -6.64 30.95 17.44
N SER A 8 -7.57 30.19 18.00
CA SER A 8 -7.40 29.48 19.28
C SER A 8 -6.26 28.46 19.25
N LEU A 9 -6.05 27.79 18.11
CA LEU A 9 -4.97 26.82 17.93
C LEU A 9 -3.61 27.50 17.85
N LEU A 10 -3.50 28.61 17.10
CA LEU A 10 -2.28 29.42 17.03
C LEU A 10 -1.92 30.01 18.40
N GLN A 11 -2.91 30.52 19.13
CA GLN A 11 -2.72 31.04 20.49
C GLN A 11 -2.28 29.95 21.48
N THR A 12 -2.86 28.74 21.39
CA THR A 12 -2.43 27.59 22.22
C THR A 12 -1.00 27.17 21.90
N ALA A 13 -0.56 27.34 20.66
CA ALA A 13 0.82 27.15 20.24
C ALA A 13 1.77 28.30 20.65
N GLY A 14 1.28 29.34 21.31
CA GLY A 14 2.06 30.54 21.66
C GLY A 14 2.33 31.48 20.47
N CYS A 15 1.68 31.26 19.33
CA CYS A 15 1.78 32.10 18.14
C CYS A 15 0.76 33.26 18.24
N PHE A 16 1.12 34.32 18.95
CA PHE A 16 0.25 35.48 19.19
C PHE A 16 0.27 36.51 18.05
N GLN A 17 1.23 36.40 17.13
CA GLN A 17 1.29 37.21 15.91
C GLN A 17 0.75 36.37 14.75
N TYR A 18 -0.20 36.94 14.00
CA TYR A 18 -0.66 36.33 12.76
C TYR A 18 0.38 36.61 11.67
N PRO A 19 0.79 35.60 10.89
CA PRO A 19 1.67 35.84 9.77
C PRO A 19 0.94 36.73 8.77
N ASP A 20 1.49 37.90 8.46
CA ASP A 20 0.93 38.82 7.47
C ASP A 20 1.10 38.27 6.03
N SER A 21 1.98 37.26 5.86
CA SER A 21 2.18 36.51 4.62
C SER A 21 2.70 35.09 4.86
N LEU A 22 2.59 34.21 3.87
CA LEU A 22 3.18 32.85 3.89
C LEU A 22 4.72 32.85 3.93
N ASP A 23 5.37 34.01 3.77
CA ASP A 23 6.82 34.16 3.87
C ASP A 23 7.33 34.21 5.32
N ASP A 24 6.44 34.28 6.32
CA ASP A 24 6.77 34.08 7.74
C ASP A 24 7.00 32.59 8.06
N LYS A 25 8.02 32.02 7.40
CA LYS A 25 8.45 30.61 7.50
C LYS A 25 8.72 30.17 8.95
N LYS A 26 9.04 31.12 9.84
CA LYS A 26 9.30 30.85 11.26
C LYS A 26 8.02 30.50 12.03
N ILE A 27 6.97 31.32 11.92
CA ILE A 27 5.70 31.07 12.64
C ILE A 27 5.09 29.75 12.17
N ILE A 28 5.12 29.49 10.86
CA ILE A 28 4.63 28.22 10.30
C ILE A 28 5.43 27.04 10.85
N LYS A 29 6.77 27.13 10.88
CA LYS A 29 7.62 26.06 11.43
C LYS A 29 7.36 25.81 12.91
N ASP A 30 7.29 26.87 13.71
CA ASP A 30 7.09 26.78 15.16
C ASP A 30 5.70 26.19 15.48
N PHE A 31 4.67 26.63 14.76
CA PHE A 31 3.33 26.05 14.85
C PHE A 31 3.32 24.56 14.47
N MET A 32 3.96 24.17 13.36
CA MET A 32 4.04 22.77 12.93
C MET A 32 4.77 21.90 13.96
N GLN A 33 5.87 22.40 14.53
CA GLN A 33 6.61 21.70 15.57
C GLN A 33 5.76 21.52 16.83
N TRP A 34 5.01 22.54 17.23
CA TRP A 34 4.06 22.41 18.34
C TRP A 34 2.94 21.43 18.03
N TYR A 35 2.29 21.56 16.88
CA TYR A 35 1.12 20.78 16.53
C TYR A 35 1.44 19.29 16.39
N ILE A 36 2.58 18.96 15.79
CA ILE A 36 2.99 17.57 15.52
C ILE A 36 3.74 16.98 16.72
N ILE A 37 4.71 17.70 17.30
CA ILE A 37 5.63 17.14 18.30
C ILE A 37 5.20 17.50 19.72
N TYR A 38 5.16 18.79 20.08
CA TYR A 38 4.96 19.18 21.49
C TYR A 38 3.58 18.80 22.02
N ARG A 39 2.53 19.05 21.23
CA ARG A 39 1.15 18.68 21.56
C ARG A 39 0.98 17.18 21.78
N ASN A 40 1.76 16.36 21.09
CA ASN A 40 1.71 14.89 21.17
C ASN A 40 2.86 14.30 22.01
N HIS A 41 3.56 15.10 22.81
CA HIS A 41 4.78 14.70 23.51
C HIS A 41 4.61 13.41 24.33
N PHE A 42 3.53 13.30 25.10
CA PHE A 42 3.26 12.08 25.90
C PHE A 42 3.09 10.83 25.03
N SER A 43 2.36 10.94 23.91
CA SER A 43 2.18 9.82 22.98
C SER A 43 3.48 9.42 22.30
N ILE A 44 4.29 10.40 21.89
CA ILE A 44 5.63 10.16 21.32
C ILE A 44 6.54 9.49 22.35
N GLN A 45 6.53 9.95 23.60
CA GLN A 45 7.33 9.35 24.66
C GLN A 45 6.92 7.89 24.93
N ARG A 46 5.62 7.62 25.05
CA ARG A 46 5.12 6.23 25.24
C ARG A 46 5.45 5.34 24.05
N PHE A 47 5.44 5.87 22.83
CA PHE A 47 5.87 5.13 21.64
C PHE A 47 7.36 4.81 21.70
N LYS A 48 8.21 5.78 22.09
CA LYS A 48 9.64 5.55 22.33
C LYS A 48 9.90 4.51 23.42
N ASP A 49 9.18 4.57 24.53
CA ASP A 49 9.27 3.56 25.60
C ASP A 49 8.89 2.17 25.08
N GLY A 50 7.88 2.07 24.21
CA GLY A 50 7.50 0.82 23.56
C GLY A 50 8.62 0.27 22.67
N LEU A 51 9.23 1.10 21.84
CA LEU A 51 10.36 0.71 20.99
C LEU A 51 11.61 0.33 21.80
N SER A 52 11.82 0.91 22.99
CA SER A 52 12.95 0.57 23.85
C SER A 52 12.83 -0.82 24.46
N THR A 53 11.63 -1.39 24.57
CA THR A 53 11.43 -2.74 25.14
C THR A 53 12.22 -3.84 24.44
N LEU A 54 12.51 -3.65 23.14
CA LEU A 54 13.33 -4.55 22.31
C LEU A 54 14.55 -3.83 21.72
N ASP A 55 14.97 -2.71 22.31
CA ASP A 55 16.10 -1.87 21.89
C ASP A 55 16.03 -1.34 20.45
N VAL A 56 14.84 -1.32 19.85
CA VAL A 56 14.62 -0.84 18.48
C VAL A 56 14.89 0.66 18.38
N ILE A 57 14.64 1.42 19.46
CA ILE A 57 14.88 2.87 19.48
C ILE A 57 16.36 3.20 19.27
N HIS A 58 17.28 2.43 19.85
CA HIS A 58 18.71 2.65 19.70
C HIS A 58 19.17 2.38 18.26
N ALA A 59 18.68 1.28 17.67
CA ALA A 59 18.94 0.95 16.27
C ALA A 59 18.39 2.02 15.31
N LEU A 60 17.20 2.55 15.60
CA LEU A 60 16.58 3.61 14.80
C LEU A 60 17.42 4.89 14.81
N GLU A 61 17.92 5.30 15.98
CA GLU A 61 18.78 6.49 16.13
C GLU A 61 20.13 6.34 15.43
N GLN A 62 20.76 5.16 15.52
CA GLN A 62 22.03 4.87 14.85
C GLN A 62 21.91 4.72 13.33
N HIS A 63 20.78 4.19 12.85
CA HIS A 63 20.59 3.81 11.45
C HIS A 63 19.34 4.46 10.84
N ALA A 64 19.09 5.73 11.15
CA ALA A 64 17.89 6.45 10.72
C ALA A 64 17.63 6.39 9.20
N CYS A 65 18.68 6.38 8.38
CA CYS A 65 18.54 6.27 6.93
C CYS A 65 17.96 4.92 6.48
N VAL A 66 18.27 3.82 7.18
CA VAL A 66 17.77 2.47 6.90
C VAL A 66 16.31 2.33 7.33
N PHE A 67 15.93 2.93 8.46
CA PHE A 67 14.56 2.86 8.98
C PHE A 67 13.60 3.83 8.31
N LYS A 68 14.09 4.89 7.67
CA LYS A 68 13.26 5.93 7.05
C LYS A 68 12.16 5.37 6.13
N PRO A 69 12.41 4.41 5.22
CA PRO A 69 11.36 3.86 4.37
C PRO A 69 10.25 3.11 5.15
N PHE A 70 10.58 2.54 6.31
CA PHE A 70 9.64 1.78 7.15
C PHE A 70 8.85 2.67 8.11
N MET A 71 9.46 3.76 8.56
CA MET A 71 8.91 4.65 9.60
C MET A 71 8.24 5.90 9.01
N CYS A 72 8.48 6.21 7.74
CA CYS A 72 7.95 7.41 7.08
C CYS A 72 7.24 7.04 5.79
N SER A 73 6.08 7.66 5.55
CA SER A 73 5.35 7.49 4.29
C SER A 73 6.17 8.00 3.10
N SER A 74 6.26 7.20 2.05
CA SER A 74 6.71 7.64 0.72
C SER A 74 5.49 7.86 -0.20
N VAL A 75 5.65 8.74 -1.19
CA VAL A 75 4.61 9.01 -2.21
C VAL A 75 4.89 8.19 -3.47
N GLU A 76 5.60 7.06 -3.34
CA GLU A 76 6.01 6.28 -4.50
C GLU A 76 4.78 5.63 -5.14
N GLN A 77 4.58 5.89 -6.43
CA GLN A 77 3.45 5.36 -7.16
C GLN A 77 3.72 3.90 -7.50
N LEU A 78 2.76 3.03 -7.15
CA LEU A 78 2.79 1.64 -7.55
C LEU A 78 2.75 1.53 -9.08
N THR A 79 3.71 0.83 -9.67
CA THR A 79 3.76 0.56 -11.11
C THR A 79 3.29 -0.86 -11.42
N SER A 80 2.86 -1.08 -12.66
CA SER A 80 2.45 -2.41 -13.14
C SER A 80 3.59 -3.42 -13.03
N ALA A 81 4.81 -3.02 -13.39
CA ALA A 81 6.01 -3.85 -13.29
C ALA A 81 6.33 -4.22 -11.84
N ALA A 82 6.32 -3.24 -10.93
CA ALA A 82 6.56 -3.52 -9.51
C ALA A 82 5.50 -4.46 -8.92
N LEU A 83 4.23 -4.31 -9.33
CA LEU A 83 3.16 -5.21 -8.92
C LEU A 83 3.29 -6.59 -9.56
N GLU A 84 3.77 -6.73 -10.80
CA GLU A 84 4.03 -8.03 -11.41
C GLU A 84 5.15 -8.77 -10.67
N GLU A 85 6.24 -8.09 -10.35
CA GLU A 85 7.45 -8.66 -9.75
C GLU A 85 7.24 -9.25 -8.35
N ILE A 86 6.20 -8.83 -7.61
CA ILE A 86 5.94 -9.42 -6.29
C ILE A 86 5.47 -10.87 -6.40
N PHE A 87 4.91 -11.30 -7.53
CA PHE A 87 4.28 -12.60 -7.65
C PHE A 87 5.25 -13.70 -8.11
N GLU A 88 5.31 -14.78 -7.34
CA GLU A 88 5.83 -16.07 -7.78
C GLU A 88 4.76 -16.80 -8.61
N VAL A 89 4.99 -16.94 -9.91
CA VAL A 89 4.03 -17.59 -10.82
C VAL A 89 4.15 -19.10 -10.77
N GLN A 90 3.08 -19.79 -10.33
CA GLN A 90 3.04 -21.24 -10.20
C GLN A 90 2.40 -21.87 -11.44
N LEU A 91 3.23 -22.45 -12.29
CA LEU A 91 2.80 -23.01 -13.58
C LEU A 91 2.92 -24.53 -13.56
N SER A 92 2.03 -25.18 -14.29
CA SER A 92 2.02 -26.62 -14.50
C SER A 92 3.26 -27.10 -15.26
N GLU A 93 3.44 -28.43 -15.29
CA GLU A 93 4.56 -29.07 -15.98
C GLU A 93 4.66 -28.65 -17.45
N LYS A 94 5.90 -28.50 -17.92
CA LYS A 94 6.20 -28.13 -19.31
C LYS A 94 5.64 -29.18 -20.28
N GLY A 95 4.98 -28.72 -21.34
CA GLY A 95 4.39 -29.57 -22.38
C GLY A 95 2.97 -30.05 -22.10
N SER A 96 2.39 -29.76 -20.93
CA SER A 96 0.97 -30.06 -20.67
C SER A 96 0.04 -29.07 -21.38
N THR A 97 -1.15 -29.54 -21.80
CA THR A 97 -2.21 -28.66 -22.32
C THR A 97 -2.55 -27.55 -21.34
N ARG A 98 -2.56 -27.88 -20.04
CA ARG A 98 -2.80 -26.93 -18.95
C ARG A 98 -1.77 -25.80 -18.95
N ARG A 99 -0.48 -26.10 -19.12
CA ARG A 99 0.59 -25.09 -19.19
C ARG A 99 0.40 -24.09 -20.33
N HIS A 100 -0.13 -24.52 -21.47
CA HIS A 100 -0.43 -23.63 -22.59
C HIS A 100 -1.54 -22.63 -22.23
N GLU A 101 -2.60 -23.08 -21.57
CA GLU A 101 -3.69 -22.21 -21.12
C GLU A 101 -3.22 -21.24 -20.03
N GLU A 102 -2.43 -21.70 -19.06
CA GLU A 102 -1.85 -20.87 -18.01
C GLU A 102 -0.91 -19.80 -18.57
N THR A 103 -0.10 -20.15 -19.58
CA THR A 103 0.82 -19.19 -20.21
C THR A 103 0.05 -18.12 -20.98
N ARG A 104 -1.07 -18.47 -21.63
CA ARG A 104 -1.97 -17.48 -22.26
C ARG A 104 -2.56 -16.53 -21.22
N VAL A 105 -3.08 -17.09 -20.12
CA VAL A 105 -3.71 -16.30 -19.05
C VAL A 105 -2.68 -15.46 -18.30
N LEU A 106 -1.43 -15.90 -18.20
CA LEU A 106 -0.32 -15.08 -17.69
C LEU A 106 -0.07 -13.86 -18.59
N GLY A 107 -0.21 -14.01 -19.91
CA GLY A 107 -0.21 -12.88 -20.84
C GLY A 107 -1.35 -11.90 -20.52
N PHE A 108 -2.58 -12.41 -20.38
CA PHE A 108 -3.73 -11.59 -20.00
C PHE A 108 -3.55 -10.87 -18.67
N TRP A 109 -2.92 -11.52 -17.68
CA TRP A 109 -2.60 -10.88 -16.40
C TRP A 109 -1.66 -9.68 -16.57
N ARG A 110 -0.62 -9.81 -17.39
CA ARG A 110 0.33 -8.71 -17.68
C ARG A 110 -0.35 -7.56 -18.39
N ASP A 111 -1.14 -7.87 -19.42
CA ASP A 111 -1.90 -6.87 -20.18
C ASP A 111 -2.90 -6.16 -19.26
N TYR A 112 -3.58 -6.92 -18.38
CA TYR A 112 -4.51 -6.39 -17.39
C TYR A 112 -3.84 -5.42 -16.41
N LEU A 113 -2.62 -5.69 -15.95
CA LEU A 113 -1.85 -4.76 -15.11
C LEU A 113 -1.42 -3.49 -15.84
N LEU A 114 -1.28 -3.52 -17.17
CA LEU A 114 -0.91 -2.35 -17.97
C LEU A 114 -2.12 -1.48 -18.33
N GLU A 115 -3.27 -2.11 -18.60
CA GLU A 115 -4.48 -1.47 -19.12
C GLU A 115 -5.50 -1.09 -18.03
N THR A 116 -5.08 -1.01 -16.77
CA THR A 116 -6.00 -0.73 -15.66
C THR A 116 -6.64 0.67 -15.80
N GLU A 117 -7.80 0.75 -16.47
CA GLU A 117 -8.58 1.98 -16.65
C GLU A 117 -9.73 2.12 -15.62
N GLY A 118 -10.20 1.01 -15.04
CA GLY A 118 -11.33 0.97 -14.11
C GLY A 118 -10.96 0.68 -12.65
N LEU A 119 -10.07 -0.28 -12.40
CA LEU A 119 -9.48 -0.57 -11.10
C LEU A 119 -8.10 0.07 -11.01
N SER A 120 -7.66 0.45 -9.82
CA SER A 120 -6.26 0.87 -9.63
C SER A 120 -5.37 -0.34 -9.34
N LEU A 121 -4.08 -0.23 -9.64
CA LEU A 121 -3.08 -1.22 -9.20
C LEU A 121 -3.12 -1.45 -7.69
N LYS A 122 -3.52 -0.43 -6.92
CA LYS A 122 -3.69 -0.51 -5.47
C LYS A 122 -4.84 -1.44 -5.08
N ASP A 123 -5.95 -1.43 -5.81
CA ASP A 123 -7.08 -2.33 -5.54
C ASP A 123 -6.67 -3.79 -5.79
N ILE A 124 -5.87 -4.02 -6.84
CA ILE A 124 -5.30 -5.34 -7.14
C ILE A 124 -4.34 -5.78 -6.03
N LEU A 125 -3.46 -4.89 -5.56
CA LEU A 125 -2.53 -5.18 -4.46
C LEU A 125 -3.29 -5.53 -3.16
N ILE A 126 -4.30 -4.74 -2.80
CA ILE A 126 -5.14 -4.99 -1.62
C ILE A 126 -5.86 -6.33 -1.77
N PHE A 127 -6.44 -6.61 -2.94
CA PHE A 127 -7.10 -7.88 -3.18
C PHE A 127 -6.15 -9.07 -3.02
N ALA A 128 -4.96 -8.98 -3.59
CA ALA A 128 -4.00 -10.09 -3.60
C ALA A 128 -3.28 -10.30 -2.26
N THR A 129 -3.00 -9.23 -1.52
CA THR A 129 -2.09 -9.26 -0.35
C THR A 129 -2.67 -8.67 0.93
N GLY A 130 -3.78 -7.92 0.85
CA GLY A 130 -4.31 -7.11 1.94
C GLY A 130 -3.52 -5.82 2.21
N LEU A 131 -2.43 -5.57 1.49
CA LEU A 131 -1.59 -4.38 1.68
C LEU A 131 -2.08 -3.23 0.79
N ASN A 132 -2.02 -2.02 1.33
CA ASN A 132 -2.39 -0.80 0.59
C ASN A 132 -1.20 -0.15 -0.14
N THR A 133 0.01 -0.62 0.12
CA THR A 133 1.30 -0.16 -0.40
C THR A 133 2.29 -1.32 -0.37
N LEU A 134 3.28 -1.30 -1.28
CA LEU A 134 4.37 -2.27 -1.20
C LEU A 134 5.28 -1.92 -0.02
N PRO A 135 5.61 -2.88 0.86
CA PRO A 135 6.55 -2.62 1.93
C PRO A 135 7.95 -2.32 1.35
N PRO A 136 8.78 -1.53 2.03
CA PRO A 136 10.16 -1.28 1.58
C PRO A 136 11.01 -2.56 1.54
N SER A 137 10.64 -3.56 2.33
CA SER A 137 11.14 -4.93 2.26
C SER A 137 10.30 -5.78 1.31
N GLN A 138 10.84 -6.88 0.82
CA GLN A 138 10.04 -7.89 0.11
C GLN A 138 8.91 -8.45 0.98
N ILE A 139 7.78 -8.78 0.35
CA ILE A 139 6.64 -9.44 1.00
C ILE A 139 7.01 -10.90 1.29
N GLN A 140 6.87 -11.32 2.55
CA GLN A 140 7.20 -12.66 3.03
C GLN A 140 5.98 -13.27 3.74
N PRO A 141 5.50 -14.47 3.34
CA PRO A 141 5.94 -15.25 2.17
C PRO A 141 5.63 -14.53 0.85
N GLN A 142 6.41 -14.81 -0.20
CA GLN A 142 6.23 -14.20 -1.52
C GLN A 142 4.80 -14.49 -2.04
N PRO A 143 4.07 -13.47 -2.52
CA PRO A 143 2.76 -13.65 -3.14
C PRO A 143 2.79 -14.66 -4.28
N LYS A 144 1.82 -15.57 -4.34
CA LYS A 144 1.74 -16.59 -5.40
C LYS A 144 0.62 -16.28 -6.37
N LEU A 145 0.92 -16.37 -7.66
CA LEU A 145 -0.06 -16.32 -8.75
C LEU A 145 -0.32 -17.74 -9.24
N ILE A 146 -1.55 -18.22 -9.05
CA ILE A 146 -1.98 -19.57 -9.43
C ILE A 146 -3.14 -19.46 -10.42
N PHE A 147 -3.28 -20.45 -11.29
CA PHE A 147 -4.35 -20.54 -12.28
C PHE A 147 -5.39 -21.58 -11.87
N GLN A 148 -6.68 -21.22 -11.97
CA GLN A 148 -7.78 -22.10 -11.60
C GLN A 148 -8.83 -22.22 -12.71
N SER A 149 -9.40 -23.41 -12.86
CA SER A 149 -10.49 -23.71 -13.80
C SER A 149 -11.86 -23.85 -13.12
N THR A 150 -11.91 -23.89 -11.79
CA THR A 150 -13.12 -24.19 -11.02
C THR A 150 -13.97 -22.97 -10.71
N SER A 151 -13.34 -21.79 -10.63
CA SER A 151 -14.02 -20.53 -10.38
C SER A 151 -13.93 -19.64 -11.61
N ARG A 152 -15.03 -18.96 -11.91
CA ARG A 152 -15.09 -17.92 -12.94
C ARG A 152 -14.34 -16.66 -12.51
N PHE A 153 -14.34 -16.34 -11.22
CA PHE A 153 -13.77 -15.10 -10.68
C PHE A 153 -12.42 -15.35 -10.02
N PRO A 154 -11.55 -14.32 -9.93
CA PRO A 154 -10.36 -14.43 -9.10
C PRO A 154 -10.73 -14.68 -7.64
N VAL A 155 -9.86 -15.41 -6.94
CA VAL A 155 -10.00 -15.67 -5.52
C VAL A 155 -8.68 -15.36 -4.85
N SER A 156 -8.69 -14.55 -3.80
CA SER A 156 -7.52 -14.33 -2.97
C SER A 156 -7.61 -15.09 -1.65
N SER A 157 -6.45 -15.50 -1.17
CA SER A 157 -6.25 -15.99 0.18
C SER A 157 -5.10 -15.18 0.77
N THR A 158 -5.45 -14.10 1.46
CA THR A 158 -4.47 -13.18 2.06
C THR A 158 -3.61 -13.88 3.11
N CYS A 159 -4.18 -14.76 3.93
CA CYS A 159 -3.39 -15.56 4.89
C CYS A 159 -2.34 -16.46 4.22
N ALA A 160 -2.60 -16.93 2.99
CA ALA A 160 -1.68 -17.75 2.23
C ALA A 160 -0.86 -16.95 1.21
N ASN A 161 -0.97 -15.61 1.20
CA ASN A 161 -0.43 -14.71 0.17
C ASN A 161 -0.59 -15.29 -1.23
N THR A 162 -1.81 -15.70 -1.60
CA THR A 162 -2.05 -16.37 -2.88
C THR A 162 -3.25 -15.76 -3.58
N ILE A 163 -3.07 -15.39 -4.84
CA ILE A 163 -4.15 -15.05 -5.76
C ILE A 163 -4.32 -16.19 -6.78
N LYS A 164 -5.56 -16.62 -6.97
CA LYS A 164 -5.95 -17.59 -7.99
C LYS A 164 -6.73 -16.86 -9.07
N ILE A 165 -6.20 -16.80 -10.28
CA ILE A 165 -6.85 -16.16 -11.43
C ILE A 165 -7.52 -17.20 -12.33
N PRO A 166 -8.68 -16.87 -12.94
CA PRO A 166 -9.45 -17.81 -13.75
C PRO A 166 -8.75 -18.13 -15.08
N ILE A 167 -8.80 -19.40 -15.50
CA ILE A 167 -8.38 -19.80 -16.84
C ILE A 167 -9.42 -19.35 -17.86
N SER A 168 -9.14 -18.21 -18.52
CA SER A 168 -10.00 -17.63 -19.54
C SER A 168 -9.53 -17.94 -20.97
N LYS A 169 -10.48 -17.95 -21.91
CA LYS A 169 -10.20 -18.15 -23.34
C LYS A 169 -9.83 -16.86 -24.07
N THR A 170 -10.39 -15.74 -23.64
CA THR A 170 -10.17 -14.41 -24.23
C THR A 170 -9.80 -13.40 -23.15
N TYR A 171 -9.12 -12.33 -23.55
CA TYR A 171 -8.73 -11.25 -22.65
C TYR A 171 -9.95 -10.48 -22.13
N ASP A 172 -10.92 -10.14 -22.99
CA ASP A 172 -12.12 -9.39 -22.56
C ASP A 172 -12.88 -10.08 -21.43
N GLN A 173 -13.05 -11.41 -21.53
CA GLN A 173 -13.72 -12.19 -20.50
C GLN A 173 -12.89 -12.23 -19.21
N PHE A 174 -11.57 -12.39 -19.35
CA PHE A 174 -10.64 -12.32 -18.22
C PHE A 174 -10.78 -10.99 -17.49
N LYS A 175 -10.71 -9.87 -18.21
CA LYS A 175 -10.84 -8.52 -17.66
C LYS A 175 -12.16 -8.34 -16.90
N ILE A 176 -13.29 -8.69 -17.51
CA ILE A 176 -14.63 -8.58 -16.89
C ILE A 176 -14.70 -9.38 -15.59
N ASP A 177 -14.21 -10.62 -15.59
CA ASP A 177 -14.28 -11.49 -14.42
C ASP A 177 -13.32 -11.04 -13.31
N MET A 178 -12.13 -10.53 -13.68
CA MET A 178 -11.17 -9.93 -12.76
C MET A 178 -11.74 -8.68 -12.09
N ASP A 179 -12.25 -7.74 -12.88
CA ASP A 179 -12.86 -6.50 -12.40
C ASP A 179 -14.01 -6.80 -11.43
N PHE A 180 -14.93 -7.66 -11.84
CA PHE A 180 -16.07 -8.05 -11.00
C PHE A 180 -15.62 -8.70 -9.70
N GLY A 181 -14.69 -9.66 -9.74
CA GLY A 181 -14.22 -10.38 -8.56
C GLY A 181 -13.52 -9.47 -7.55
N ILE A 182 -12.66 -8.57 -8.02
CA ILE A 182 -11.94 -7.63 -7.16
C ILE A 182 -12.89 -6.60 -6.55
N GLN A 183 -13.77 -5.98 -7.35
CA GLN A 183 -14.71 -4.95 -6.88
C GLN A 183 -15.72 -5.48 -5.87
N ASN A 184 -16.14 -6.74 -5.99
CA ASN A 184 -17.12 -7.36 -5.09
C ASN A 184 -16.49 -8.11 -3.92
N SER A 185 -15.19 -7.94 -3.72
CA SER A 185 -14.46 -8.46 -2.56
C SER A 185 -14.07 -7.28 -1.67
N PRO A 186 -14.99 -6.74 -0.84
CA PRO A 186 -14.65 -5.66 0.08
C PRO A 186 -13.49 -6.14 0.95
N GLY A 187 -12.34 -5.47 0.84
CA GLY A 187 -11.12 -5.87 1.52
C GLY A 187 -11.34 -6.09 3.02
N PHE A 188 -10.58 -7.00 3.62
CA PHE A 188 -10.55 -7.17 5.06
C PHE A 188 -10.08 -5.86 5.73
N GLY A 189 -11.03 -5.03 6.21
CA GLY A 189 -10.77 -4.05 7.28
C GLY A 189 -10.35 -2.63 6.89
N LEU A 190 -10.70 -2.11 5.72
CA LEU A 190 -10.49 -0.68 5.41
C LEU A 190 -11.80 0.01 5.02
N TYR A 191 -12.55 0.41 6.04
CA TYR A 191 -13.54 1.49 6.00
C TYR A 191 -13.15 2.56 7.02
#